data_AF-A0A095TFH7-F1
#
_entry.id   AF-A0A095TFH7-F1
#
_cell.length_a   1.000
_cell.length_b   1.000
_cell.length_c   1.000
_cell.angle_alpha   90.00
_cell.angle_beta   90.00
_cell.angle_gamma   90.00
#
_symmetry.space_group_name_H-M   'P 1'
#
loop_
_entity.id
_entity.type
_entity.pdbx_description
1 polymer ?
#
loop_
_entity_poly.entity_id
_entity_poly.type
_entity_poly.pdbx_seq_one_letter_code
_entity_poly.pdbx_strand_id
1 'polypeptide(L)'
;MKDLLLILVFSLTMLTLVGMSLLGTWIAQINIGFDEDQRACPGLTSQQVVDGVMSNLLRKRETRGEWYLLSRDEIIINPADVKIGKSDFFVPFHYTRKPGMVYDAMGGCAYPNSVEYAAGHPD
;
A
#
# COMPACT_ATOMS: atom_id res chain seq x y z
N MET A 1 50.55 11.39 -0.19
CA MET A 1 49.86 10.55 -1.20
C MET A 1 49.34 9.24 -0.63
N LYS A 2 50.16 8.48 0.13
CA LYS A 2 49.75 7.21 0.77
C LYS A 2 48.56 7.36 1.74
N ASP A 3 48.54 8.41 2.56
CA ASP A 3 47.45 8.64 3.51
C ASP A 3 46.14 9.03 2.82
N LEU A 4 46.23 9.81 1.73
CA LEU A 4 45.08 10.17 0.91
C LEU A 4 44.47 8.93 0.22
N LEU A 5 45.31 8.02 -0.27
CA LEU A 5 44.86 6.75 -0.86
C LEU A 5 44.18 5.85 0.19
N LEU A 6 44.74 5.77 1.41
CA LEU A 6 44.15 5.02 2.52
C LEU A 6 42.78 5.57 2.93
N ILE A 7 42.65 6.91 3.03
CA ILE A 7 41.38 7.56 3.33
C ILE A 7 40.35 7.27 2.24
N LEU A 8 40.72 7.41 0.96
CA LEU A 8 39.82 7.13 -0.16
C LEU A 8 39.34 5.67 -0.19
N VAL A 9 40.25 4.72 0.01
CA VAL A 9 39.89 3.29 0.07
C VAL A 9 38.97 3.01 1.26
N PHE A 10 39.25 3.58 2.43
CA PHE A 10 38.43 3.39 3.63
C PHE A 10 37.03 3.99 3.44
N SER A 11 36.93 5.21 2.92
CA SER A 11 35.65 5.87 2.63
C SER A 11 34.83 5.11 1.60
N LEU A 12 35.46 4.62 0.51
CA LEU A 12 34.76 3.83 -0.51
C LEU A 12 34.26 2.49 0.04
N THR A 13 35.07 1.83 0.87
CA THR A 13 34.70 0.56 1.52
C THR A 13 33.53 0.76 2.49
N MET A 14 33.57 1.81 3.32
CA MET A 14 32.47 2.15 4.23
C MET A 14 31.18 2.47 3.47
N LEU A 15 31.26 3.28 2.41
CA LEU A 15 30.10 3.63 1.60
C LEU A 15 29.46 2.39 0.96
N THR A 16 30.28 1.45 0.50
CA THR A 16 29.81 0.19 -0.10
C THR A 16 29.11 -0.70 0.93
N LEU A 17 29.69 -0.84 2.12
CA LEU A 17 29.11 -1.66 3.20
C LEU A 17 27.78 -1.08 3.69
N VAL A 18 27.70 0.25 3.84
CA VAL A 18 26.44 0.93 4.22
C VAL A 18 25.40 0.81 3.11
N GLY A 19 25.80 0.97 1.84
CA GLY A 19 24.87 0.81 0.72
C GLY A 19 24.27 -0.59 0.63
N MET A 20 25.10 -1.63 0.81
CA MET A 20 24.64 -3.03 0.79
C MET A 20 23.76 -3.39 1.99
N SER A 21 24.07 -2.86 3.19
CA SER A 21 23.25 -3.13 4.38
C SER A 21 21.86 -2.51 4.25
N LEU A 22 21.75 -1.29 3.70
CA LEU A 22 20.46 -0.66 3.43
C LEU A 22 19.60 -1.48 2.47
N LEU A 23 20.17 -1.95 1.35
CA LEU A 23 19.47 -2.82 0.41
C LEU A 23 19.01 -4.13 1.07
N GLY A 24 19.89 -4.75 1.87
CA GLY A 24 19.55 -5.97 2.61
C GLY A 24 18.39 -5.76 3.59
N THR A 25 18.40 -4.66 4.34
CA THR A 25 17.31 -4.32 5.27
C THR A 25 15.99 -4.03 4.55
N TRP A 26 16.04 -3.38 3.39
CA TRP A 26 14.85 -3.07 2.59
C TRP A 26 14.20 -4.35 2.04
N ILE A 27 14.98 -5.27 1.50
CA ILE A 27 14.48 -6.58 1.03
C ILE A 27 13.88 -7.38 2.19
N ALA A 28 14.54 -7.38 3.36
CA ALA A 28 14.02 -8.05 4.54
C ALA A 28 12.66 -7.49 4.98
N GLN A 29 12.48 -6.16 4.94
CA GLN A 29 11.20 -5.52 5.28
C GLN A 29 10.07 -5.90 4.31
N ILE A 30 10.35 -6.00 3.01
CA ILE A 30 9.36 -6.43 2.01
C ILE A 30 8.89 -7.86 2.32
N ASN A 31 9.83 -8.77 2.59
CA ASN A 31 9.48 -10.17 2.89
C ASN A 31 8.68 -10.28 4.20
N ILE A 32 9.03 -9.49 5.22
CA ILE A 32 8.27 -9.43 6.48
C ILE A 32 6.82 -8.99 6.21
N GLY A 33 6.62 -7.91 5.44
CA GLY A 33 5.28 -7.43 5.10
C GLY A 33 4.46 -8.49 4.37
N PHE A 34 5.06 -9.15 3.39
CA PHE A 34 4.41 -10.23 2.65
C PHE A 34 4.04 -11.43 3.54
N ASP A 35 4.90 -11.82 4.47
CA ASP A 35 4.64 -12.90 5.43
C ASP A 35 3.56 -12.52 6.46
N GLU A 36 3.50 -11.24 6.86
CA GLU A 36 2.42 -10.71 7.69
C GLU A 36 1.08 -10.75 6.93
N ASP A 37 1.06 -10.33 5.67
CA ASP A 37 -0.12 -10.34 4.84
C ASP A 37 -0.65 -11.77 4.61
N GLN A 38 0.22 -12.73 4.29
CA GLN A 38 -0.17 -14.14 4.12
C GLN A 38 -0.77 -14.75 5.38
N ARG A 39 -0.31 -14.32 6.56
CA ARG A 39 -0.87 -14.76 7.85
C ARG A 39 -2.21 -14.10 8.15
N ALA A 40 -2.40 -12.85 7.72
CA ALA A 40 -3.62 -12.08 8.00
C ALA A 40 -4.80 -12.43 7.07
N CYS A 41 -4.57 -12.64 5.77
CA CYS A 41 -5.66 -12.80 4.80
C CYS A 41 -6.67 -13.90 5.14
N PRO A 42 -6.29 -15.10 5.64
CA PRO A 42 -7.25 -16.17 5.92
C PRO A 42 -8.30 -15.81 6.99
N GLY A 43 -7.99 -14.88 7.89
CA GLY A 43 -8.89 -14.41 8.94
C GLY A 43 -9.60 -13.09 8.62
N LEU A 44 -9.29 -12.47 7.48
CA LEU A 44 -9.81 -11.16 7.11
C LEU A 44 -11.17 -11.31 6.42
N THR A 45 -12.14 -10.53 6.86
CA THR A 45 -13.49 -10.50 6.26
C THR A 45 -13.64 -9.33 5.31
N SER A 46 -14.51 -9.47 4.31
CA SER A 46 -14.81 -8.38 3.37
C SER A 46 -15.24 -7.10 4.09
N GLN A 47 -16.01 -7.19 5.18
CA GLN A 47 -16.42 -6.01 5.94
C GLN A 47 -15.24 -5.29 6.59
N GLN A 48 -14.29 -6.03 7.18
CA GLN A 48 -13.08 -5.43 7.75
C GLN A 48 -12.21 -4.74 6.69
N VAL A 49 -12.16 -5.29 5.48
CA VAL A 49 -11.50 -4.64 4.34
C VAL A 49 -12.22 -3.35 3.97
N VAL A 50 -13.55 -3.38 3.80
CA VAL A 50 -14.34 -2.17 3.49
C VAL A 50 -14.14 -1.09 4.55
N ASP A 51 -14.16 -1.45 5.83
CA ASP A 51 -13.97 -0.51 6.94
C ASP A 51 -12.55 0.10 6.90
N GLY A 52 -11.53 -0.71 6.59
CA GLY A 52 -10.15 -0.26 6.39
C GLY A 52 -10.00 0.69 5.21
N VAL A 53 -10.56 0.34 4.05
CA VAL A 53 -10.57 1.17 2.84
C VAL A 53 -11.31 2.48 3.11
N MET A 54 -12.43 2.44 3.81
CA MET A 54 -13.20 3.62 4.14
C MET A 54 -12.47 4.55 5.11
N SER A 55 -11.90 3.98 6.18
CA SER A 55 -11.05 4.70 7.12
C SER A 55 -9.88 5.36 6.40
N ASN A 56 -9.29 4.64 5.43
CA ASN A 56 -8.27 5.20 4.58
C ASN A 56 -8.83 6.35 3.73
N LEU A 57 -9.87 6.17 2.91
CA LEU A 57 -10.42 7.20 2.01
C LEU A 57 -10.78 8.49 2.75
N LEU A 58 -11.42 8.39 3.92
CA LEU A 58 -11.84 9.53 4.73
C LEU A 58 -10.69 10.23 5.46
N ARG A 59 -9.50 9.61 5.52
CA ARG A 59 -8.32 10.26 6.09
C ARG A 59 -7.88 11.39 5.17
N LYS A 60 -8.18 12.63 5.57
CA LYS A 60 -7.79 13.87 4.87
C LYS A 60 -6.29 13.91 4.65
N ARG A 61 -5.86 13.61 3.41
CA ARG A 61 -4.48 13.75 2.95
C ARG A 61 -4.51 14.48 1.61
N GLU A 62 -3.87 15.64 1.56
CA GLU A 62 -3.78 16.50 0.36
C GLU A 62 -3.19 15.79 -0.86
N THR A 63 -2.40 14.72 -0.63
CA THR A 63 -1.76 13.92 -1.68
C THR A 63 -2.69 12.98 -2.46
N ARG A 64 -4.01 13.00 -2.21
CA ARG A 64 -4.99 12.04 -2.76
C ARG A 64 -5.86 12.58 -3.89
N GLY A 65 -5.39 13.62 -4.58
CA GLY A 65 -6.02 14.11 -5.79
C GLY A 65 -7.44 14.61 -5.53
N GLU A 66 -8.46 14.00 -6.11
CA GLU A 66 -9.86 14.43 -5.98
C GLU A 66 -10.62 13.74 -4.83
N TRP A 67 -10.00 12.76 -4.16
CA TRP A 67 -10.70 11.85 -3.25
C TRP A 67 -10.74 12.37 -1.81
N TYR A 68 -9.82 13.30 -1.47
CA TYR A 68 -9.76 13.92 -0.15
C TYR A 68 -10.98 14.83 0.16
N LEU A 69 -11.77 15.16 -0.86
CA LEU A 69 -12.99 15.98 -0.74
C LEU A 69 -14.27 15.16 -0.68
N LEU A 70 -14.19 13.83 -0.80
CA LEU A 70 -15.36 12.97 -0.78
C LEU A 70 -15.83 12.79 0.67
N SER A 71 -17.14 12.91 0.88
CA SER A 71 -17.78 12.49 2.14
C SER A 71 -18.17 11.01 2.08
N ARG A 72 -18.45 10.44 3.26
CA ARG A 72 -18.76 9.00 3.41
C ARG A 72 -19.91 8.54 2.54
N ASP A 73 -20.95 9.37 2.42
CA ASP A 73 -22.18 9.14 1.65
C ASP A 73 -21.97 9.21 0.13
N GLU A 74 -20.88 9.83 -0.31
CA GLU A 74 -20.53 9.88 -1.72
C GLU A 74 -19.82 8.61 -2.19
N ILE A 75 -19.27 7.80 -1.28
CA ILE A 75 -18.48 6.61 -1.60
C ILE A 75 -19.34 5.36 -1.47
N ILE A 76 -19.45 4.61 -2.57
CA ILE A 76 -20.25 3.40 -2.67
C ILE A 76 -19.31 2.21 -2.80
N ILE A 77 -19.38 1.31 -1.82
CA ILE A 77 -18.62 0.04 -1.78
C ILE A 77 -19.60 -1.07 -1.46
N ASN A 78 -19.60 -2.13 -2.26
CA ASN A 78 -20.36 -3.34 -1.99
C ASN A 78 -19.43 -4.40 -1.38
N PRO A 79 -19.63 -4.82 -0.12
CA PRO A 79 -18.79 -5.85 0.51
C PRO A 79 -18.77 -7.19 -0.25
N ALA A 80 -19.79 -7.49 -1.06
CA ALA A 80 -19.84 -8.71 -1.86
C ALA A 80 -18.85 -8.71 -3.03
N ASP A 81 -18.40 -7.53 -3.47
CA ASP A 81 -17.48 -7.39 -4.61
C ASP A 81 -16.00 -7.37 -4.16
N VAL A 82 -15.75 -7.44 -2.86
CA VAL A 82 -14.40 -7.49 -2.28
C VAL A 82 -13.74 -8.82 -2.61
N LYS A 83 -12.56 -8.76 -3.22
CA LYS A 83 -11.73 -9.93 -3.52
C LYS A 83 -10.57 -9.96 -2.52
N ILE A 84 -10.48 -11.01 -1.70
CA ILE A 84 -9.35 -11.24 -0.79
C ILE A 84 -8.51 -12.37 -1.37
N GLY A 85 -7.27 -12.05 -1.70
CA GLY A 85 -6.29 -12.97 -2.25
C GLY A 85 -5.45 -13.66 -1.18
N LYS A 86 -4.26 -14.10 -1.57
CA LYS A 86 -3.33 -14.83 -0.68
C LYS A 86 -2.58 -13.88 0.26
N SER A 87 -2.28 -12.67 -0.19
CA SER A 87 -1.48 -11.65 0.53
C SER A 87 -2.03 -10.23 0.33
N ASP A 88 -3.15 -10.09 -0.36
CA ASP A 88 -3.67 -8.83 -0.82
C ASP A 88 -5.19 -8.84 -0.87
N PHE A 89 -5.78 -7.66 -1.06
CA PHE A 89 -7.19 -7.49 -1.35
C PHE A 89 -7.41 -6.44 -2.43
N PHE A 90 -8.56 -6.55 -3.08
CA PHE A 90 -9.07 -5.62 -4.07
C PHE A 90 -10.51 -5.24 -3.72
N VAL A 91 -10.79 -3.94 -3.68
CA VAL A 91 -12.11 -3.38 -3.38
C VAL A 91 -12.51 -2.44 -4.50
N PRO A 92 -13.42 -2.88 -5.38
CA PRO A 92 -14.08 -2.00 -6.31
C PRO A 92 -14.93 -0.98 -5.55
N PHE A 93 -14.87 0.29 -5.98
CA PHE A 93 -15.73 1.33 -5.45
C PHE A 93 -16.07 2.39 -6.50
N HIS A 94 -17.17 3.09 -6.25
CA HIS A 94 -17.64 4.21 -7.07
C HIS A 94 -17.89 5.42 -6.18
N TYR A 95 -17.99 6.60 -6.78
CA TYR A 95 -18.49 7.76 -6.07
C TYR A 95 -19.41 8.64 -6.90
N THR A 96 -20.33 9.30 -6.22
CA THR A 96 -21.47 10.02 -6.84
C THR A 96 -21.06 11.17 -7.75
N ARG A 97 -19.92 11.84 -7.50
CA ARG A 97 -19.41 12.94 -8.34
C ARG A 97 -18.89 12.49 -9.72
N LYS A 98 -18.59 11.19 -9.92
CA LYS A 98 -18.18 10.62 -11.21
C LYS A 98 -18.95 9.34 -11.51
N PRO A 99 -20.24 9.46 -11.87
CA PRO A 99 -21.05 8.30 -12.23
C PRO A 99 -20.44 7.58 -13.44
N GLY A 100 -20.48 6.24 -13.43
CA GLY A 100 -19.96 5.39 -14.50
C GLY A 100 -18.47 5.08 -14.44
N MET A 101 -17.72 5.70 -13.52
CA MET A 101 -16.32 5.34 -13.26
C MET A 101 -16.23 4.30 -12.14
N VAL A 102 -15.35 3.33 -12.31
CA VAL A 102 -14.99 2.34 -11.27
C VAL A 102 -13.55 2.60 -10.84
N TYR A 103 -13.31 2.48 -9.55
CA TYR A 103 -11.98 2.57 -8.97
C TYR A 103 -11.70 1.32 -8.16
N ASP A 104 -10.44 0.93 -8.09
CA ASP A 104 -10.01 -0.19 -7.26
C ASP A 104 -9.12 0.31 -6.14
N ALA A 105 -9.48 -0.07 -4.92
CA ALA A 105 -8.65 0.03 -3.73
C ALA A 105 -7.89 -1.27 -3.53
N MET A 106 -6.56 -1.17 -3.41
CA MET A 106 -5.64 -2.30 -3.31
C MET A 106 -4.79 -2.18 -2.03
N GLY A 107 -4.54 -3.28 -1.34
CA GLY A 107 -3.67 -3.26 -0.17
C GLY A 107 -3.35 -4.65 0.37
N GLY A 108 -2.41 -4.70 1.32
CA GLY A 108 -2.05 -5.90 2.05
C GLY A 108 -3.01 -6.20 3.20
N CYS A 109 -3.28 -7.49 3.44
CA CYS A 109 -4.25 -7.93 4.46
C CYS A 109 -3.87 -7.59 5.91
N ALA A 110 -2.57 -7.44 6.22
CA ALA A 110 -2.12 -7.11 7.58
C ALA A 110 -2.51 -5.68 7.98
N TYR A 111 -2.62 -4.78 7.00
CA TYR A 111 -2.91 -3.37 7.20
C TYR A 111 -4.00 -2.88 6.23
N PRO A 112 -5.27 -3.26 6.43
CA PRO A 112 -6.36 -2.96 5.49
C PRO A 112 -6.70 -1.46 5.36
N ASN A 113 -6.12 -0.61 6.21
CA ASN A 113 -6.20 0.83 6.12
C ASN A 113 -4.99 1.48 5.42
N SER A 114 -4.09 0.69 4.82
CA SER A 114 -2.99 1.14 3.97
C SER A 114 -3.28 0.73 2.55
N VAL A 115 -3.82 1.66 1.79
CA VAL A 115 -4.49 1.38 0.51
C VAL A 115 -3.91 2.28 -0.58
N GLU A 116 -3.60 1.64 -1.70
CA GLU A 116 -3.28 2.27 -2.98
C GLU A 116 -4.49 2.18 -3.89
N TYR A 117 -4.50 3.01 -4.94
CA TYR A 117 -5.69 3.11 -5.74
C TYR A 117 -5.41 3.34 -7.22
N ALA A 118 -6.27 2.76 -8.06
CA ALA A 118 -6.20 2.87 -9.50
C ALA A 118 -7.60 3.11 -10.10
N ALA A 119 -7.63 3.65 -11.32
CA ALA A 119 -8.83 3.56 -12.13
C ALA A 119 -9.07 2.09 -12.48
N GLY A 120 -10.23 1.57 -12.12
CA GLY A 120 -10.61 0.18 -12.39
C GLY A 120 -10.87 -0.02 -13.88
N HIS A 121 -10.70 -1.26 -14.35
CA HIS A 121 -11.20 -1.65 -15.66
C HIS A 121 -12.68 -2.05 -15.52
N PRO A 122 -13.58 -1.59 -16.39
CA PRO A 122 -14.90 -2.21 -16.49
C PRO A 122 -14.71 -3.65 -16.97
N ASP A 123 -15.15 -4.61 -16.15
CA ASP A 123 -15.31 -6.01 -16.55
C ASP A 123 -16.38 -6.15 -17.66
#